data_AF-A0A067N838-F1
#
_entry.id   AF-A0A067N838-F1
#
_cell.length_a   1.000
_cell.length_b   1.000
_cell.length_c   1.000
_cell.angle_alpha   90.00
_cell.angle_beta   90.00
_cell.angle_gamma   90.00
#
_symmetry.space_group_name_H-M   'P 1'
#
loop_
_entity.id
_entity.type
_entity.pdbx_description
1 polymer ?
#
loop_
_entity_poly.entity_id
_entity_poly.type
_entity_poly.pdbx_seq_one_letter_code
_entity_poly.pdbx_strand_id
1 'polypeptide(L)'
;MVRGSGKFKQKRGGGRNFSKVMTLDENGTAVSQDKRWARRGDDDEEKDSDDEDEESEEEEEESSEEEEEGAEGTSNQPELTRAERKALKKKEAEQKQQQAALNDEDADLINPNHVTKKMNISDLSAPRELTRREREQKEKKEAQDRYWKLHVQGKTDQAKSDLARLAKIKAEREAAQARRKAETDAKAAEIEEKKKAAAAGRRI
;
A
#
# COMPACT_ATOMS: atom_id res chain seq x y z
N MET A 1 -22.96 30.89 -54.72
CA MET A 1 -23.16 30.97 -53.25
C MET A 1 -22.69 29.68 -52.60
N VAL A 2 -21.47 29.64 -52.06
CA VAL A 2 -21.00 28.53 -51.22
C VAL A 2 -21.48 28.80 -49.80
N ARG A 3 -22.44 28.00 -49.32
CA ARG A 3 -22.97 28.12 -47.96
C ARG A 3 -21.89 27.65 -47.00
N GLY A 4 -21.41 28.57 -46.16
CA GLY A 4 -20.34 28.34 -45.20
C GLY A 4 -20.64 27.13 -44.31
N SER A 5 -19.63 26.28 -44.15
CA SER A 5 -19.62 25.21 -43.16
C SER A 5 -19.95 25.81 -41.79
N GLY A 6 -21.04 25.32 -41.18
CA GLY A 6 -21.53 25.78 -39.88
C GLY A 6 -20.44 25.74 -38.80
N LYS A 7 -20.66 26.54 -37.74
CA LYS A 7 -19.80 26.79 -36.56
C LYS A 7 -19.49 25.56 -35.69
N PHE A 8 -19.30 24.37 -36.26
CA PHE A 8 -18.80 23.21 -35.54
C PHE A 8 -17.28 23.17 -35.67
N LYS A 9 -16.58 23.59 -34.61
CA LYS A 9 -15.17 23.25 -34.45
C LYS A 9 -15.09 21.72 -34.41
N GLN A 10 -14.57 21.07 -35.46
CA GLN A 10 -14.14 19.68 -35.35
C GLN A 10 -13.07 19.64 -34.26
N LYS A 11 -13.43 19.22 -33.05
CA LYS A 11 -12.48 19.00 -31.95
C LYS A 11 -11.57 17.85 -32.37
N ARG A 12 -10.45 18.15 -33.03
CA ARG A 12 -9.38 17.18 -33.24
C ARG A 12 -8.80 16.89 -31.85
N GLY A 13 -9.09 15.71 -31.32
CA GLY A 13 -8.65 15.28 -29.98
C GLY A 13 -9.75 15.26 -28.92
N GLY A 14 -10.89 14.61 -29.20
CA GLY A 14 -11.75 14.14 -28.12
C GLY A 14 -10.96 13.18 -27.21
N GLY A 15 -11.14 13.34 -25.89
CA GLY A 15 -10.36 12.61 -24.88
C GLY A 15 -10.34 11.10 -25.15
N ARG A 16 -9.13 10.51 -25.12
CA ARG A 16 -8.97 9.06 -25.24
C ARG A 16 -9.48 8.42 -23.95
N ASN A 17 -10.63 7.75 -24.04
CA ASN A 17 -11.10 6.87 -22.99
C ASN A 17 -10.33 5.56 -23.13
N PHE A 18 -9.31 5.37 -22.31
CA PHE A 18 -8.65 4.07 -22.21
C PHE A 18 -9.56 3.10 -21.44
N SER A 19 -9.55 1.83 -21.85
CA SER A 19 -10.18 0.76 -21.08
C SER A 19 -9.57 0.72 -19.68
N LYS A 20 -10.39 0.33 -18.71
CA LYS A 20 -10.00 0.28 -17.31
C LYS A 20 -8.83 -0.67 -17.07
N VAL A 21 -7.90 -0.27 -16.19
CA VAL A 21 -6.83 -1.15 -15.73
C VAL A 21 -7.42 -2.14 -14.73
N MET A 22 -7.46 -3.42 -15.10
CA MET A 22 -7.92 -4.53 -14.27
C MET A 22 -6.73 -5.35 -13.81
N THR A 23 -6.75 -5.79 -12.55
CA THR A 23 -5.80 -6.76 -11.99
C THR A 23 -6.55 -8.00 -11.49
N LEU A 24 -5.87 -9.15 -11.49
CA LEU A 24 -6.45 -10.36 -10.92
C LEU A 24 -6.19 -10.39 -9.42
N ASP A 25 -7.25 -10.64 -8.66
CA ASP A 25 -7.17 -10.92 -7.23
C ASP A 25 -6.75 -12.37 -6.98
N GLU A 26 -6.51 -12.72 -5.71
CA GLU A 26 -6.07 -14.06 -5.27
C GLU A 26 -7.03 -15.18 -5.71
N ASN A 27 -8.30 -14.85 -5.94
CA ASN A 27 -9.34 -15.76 -6.44
C ASN A 27 -9.42 -15.81 -7.98
N GLY A 28 -8.48 -15.19 -8.70
CA GLY A 28 -8.47 -15.12 -10.17
C GLY A 28 -9.56 -14.22 -10.77
N THR A 29 -10.18 -13.37 -9.96
CA THR A 29 -11.27 -12.48 -10.37
C THR A 29 -10.67 -11.14 -10.83
N ALA A 30 -11.12 -10.62 -11.97
CA ALA A 30 -10.61 -9.35 -12.49
C ALA A 30 -11.25 -8.16 -11.77
N VAL A 31 -10.48 -7.46 -10.94
CA VAL A 31 -10.92 -6.31 -10.16
C VAL A 31 -10.19 -5.05 -10.61
N SER A 32 -10.92 -3.95 -10.57
CA SER A 32 -10.43 -2.64 -10.97
C SER A 32 -9.58 -2.01 -9.88
N GLN A 33 -8.39 -1.52 -10.22
CA GLN A 33 -7.54 -0.78 -9.28
C GLN A 33 -8.05 0.63 -8.93
N ASP A 34 -8.97 1.18 -9.72
CA ASP A 34 -9.54 2.51 -9.45
C ASP A 34 -10.55 2.46 -8.30
N LYS A 35 -10.16 3.01 -7.15
CA LYS A 35 -10.99 3.15 -5.93
C LYS A 35 -12.33 3.85 -6.15
N ARG A 36 -12.46 4.67 -7.20
CA ARG A 36 -13.71 5.36 -7.58
C ARG A 36 -14.87 4.42 -7.89
N TRP A 37 -14.58 3.16 -8.21
CA TRP A 37 -15.60 2.16 -8.56
C TRP A 37 -15.68 1.00 -7.57
N ALA A 38 -14.76 0.95 -6.58
CA ALA A 38 -14.71 -0.11 -5.59
C ALA A 38 -15.87 -0.07 -4.57
N ARG A 39 -16.57 1.07 -4.44
CA ARG A 39 -17.60 1.31 -3.41
C ARG A 39 -19.06 1.09 -3.83
N ARG A 40 -19.32 0.43 -4.98
CA ARG A 40 -20.70 0.28 -5.52
C ARG A 40 -21.30 -1.12 -5.39
N GLY A 41 -20.63 -2.05 -4.72
CA GLY A 41 -21.02 -3.48 -4.76
C GLY A 41 -21.29 -4.15 -3.42
N ASP A 42 -21.35 -3.40 -2.32
CA ASP A 42 -21.44 -3.97 -0.96
C ASP A 42 -22.42 -3.13 -0.12
N ASP A 43 -23.69 -3.17 -0.52
CA ASP A 43 -24.83 -2.58 0.20
C ASP A 43 -26.01 -3.55 0.05
N ASP A 44 -25.86 -4.76 0.60
CA ASP A 44 -26.98 -5.61 1.00
C ASP A 44 -26.43 -6.70 1.95
N GLU A 45 -27.13 -6.92 3.07
CA GLU A 45 -26.88 -7.88 4.17
C GLU A 45 -26.05 -7.42 5.38
N GLU A 46 -26.76 -6.79 6.34
CA GLU A 46 -26.82 -7.07 7.80
C GLU A 46 -25.51 -7.11 8.64
N LYS A 47 -25.39 -6.64 9.90
CA LYS A 47 -26.25 -6.04 10.93
C LYS A 47 -25.37 -6.00 12.21
N ASP A 48 -25.31 -4.83 12.86
CA ASP A 48 -25.28 -4.61 14.33
C ASP A 48 -24.24 -5.33 15.22
N SER A 49 -23.24 -4.57 15.72
CA SER A 49 -22.77 -4.66 17.12
C SER A 49 -21.99 -3.40 17.49
N ASP A 50 -22.67 -2.53 18.23
CA ASP A 50 -22.22 -1.63 19.29
C ASP A 50 -20.90 -2.05 19.98
N ASP A 51 -19.99 -1.09 20.23
CA ASP A 51 -19.42 -0.76 21.57
C ASP A 51 -18.15 0.16 21.52
N GLU A 52 -18.25 1.27 22.28
CA GLU A 52 -17.21 2.08 22.96
C GLU A 52 -16.21 3.00 22.16
N ASP A 53 -16.66 4.24 21.96
CA ASP A 53 -16.17 5.50 22.57
C ASP A 53 -14.66 5.69 22.91
N GLU A 54 -14.00 6.65 22.24
CA GLU A 54 -12.97 7.50 22.87
C GLU A 54 -12.94 8.87 22.17
N GLU A 55 -13.67 9.80 22.78
CA GLU A 55 -13.72 11.24 22.58
C GLU A 55 -12.36 11.90 22.87
N SER A 56 -11.86 12.71 21.94
CA SER A 56 -10.90 13.78 22.27
C SER A 56 -11.07 14.92 21.27
N GLU A 57 -11.95 15.85 21.65
CA GLU A 57 -12.01 17.22 21.17
C GLU A 57 -10.88 18.03 21.82
N GLU A 58 -10.07 18.74 21.03
CA GLU A 58 -9.53 20.04 21.44
C GLU A 58 -9.56 20.99 20.24
N GLU A 59 -10.25 22.10 20.49
CA GLU A 59 -10.57 23.22 19.62
C GLU A 59 -9.39 24.17 19.31
N GLU A 60 -9.47 24.74 18.11
CA GLU A 60 -9.32 26.16 17.72
C GLU A 60 -8.19 27.07 18.23
N GLU A 61 -7.52 27.72 17.26
CA GLU A 61 -7.48 29.19 16.95
C GLU A 61 -6.25 29.44 16.06
N GLU A 62 -6.36 29.90 14.81
CA GLU A 62 -6.74 31.25 14.31
C GLU A 62 -5.65 32.32 14.54
N SER A 63 -5.64 33.33 13.65
CA SER A 63 -4.69 34.44 13.55
C SER A 63 -3.36 34.12 12.83
N SER A 64 -2.91 34.82 11.78
CA SER A 64 -3.22 36.15 11.22
C SER A 64 -2.50 36.19 9.85
N GLU A 65 -3.15 36.53 8.72
CA GLU A 65 -3.17 37.90 8.10
C GLU A 65 -1.81 38.25 7.46
N GLU A 66 -1.61 38.74 6.22
CA GLU A 66 -2.35 39.50 5.21
C GLU A 66 -1.79 39.13 3.81
N GLU A 67 -2.56 39.07 2.72
CA GLU A 67 -2.98 40.23 1.90
C GLU A 67 -1.83 41.22 1.64
N GLU A 68 -0.88 40.86 0.76
CA GLU A 68 0.14 41.79 0.27
C GLU A 68 -0.42 42.65 -0.89
N GLU A 69 -1.32 43.58 -0.56
CA GLU A 69 -1.50 44.84 -1.30
C GLU A 69 -1.35 46.00 -0.32
N GLY A 70 -0.17 46.63 -0.29
CA GLY A 70 0.09 47.71 0.64
C GLY A 70 1.42 48.40 0.39
N ALA A 71 1.47 49.19 -0.67
CA ALA A 71 2.51 50.18 -0.86
C ALA A 71 2.35 51.31 0.17
N GLU A 72 3.33 51.46 1.07
CA GLU A 72 3.76 52.65 1.86
C GLU A 72 4.27 52.17 3.23
N GLY A 73 5.47 52.45 3.75
CA GLY A 73 6.63 53.21 3.33
C GLY A 73 7.57 53.37 4.55
N THR A 74 8.89 53.34 4.37
CA THR A 74 9.82 54.09 5.26
C THR A 74 11.00 54.61 4.44
N SER A 75 11.12 55.93 4.46
CA SER A 75 12.08 56.80 3.78
C SER A 75 13.48 56.72 4.37
N ASN A 76 14.50 56.43 3.54
CA ASN A 76 15.70 57.29 3.42
C ASN A 76 16.58 56.90 2.20
N GLN A 77 16.01 56.89 1.00
CA GLN A 77 16.77 56.79 -0.26
C GLN A 77 16.21 57.83 -1.22
N PRO A 78 17.05 58.53 -2.01
CA PRO A 78 16.54 59.43 -3.03
C PRO A 78 15.59 58.62 -3.93
N GLU A 79 14.47 59.21 -4.32
CA GLU A 79 13.52 58.55 -5.24
C GLU A 79 14.19 58.35 -6.60
N LEU A 80 14.96 57.27 -6.71
CA LEU A 80 15.63 56.88 -7.92
C LEU A 80 14.57 56.54 -8.94
N THR A 81 14.71 57.16 -10.11
CA THR A 81 13.82 56.93 -11.23
C THR A 81 13.81 55.44 -11.59
N ARG A 82 12.72 54.96 -12.22
CA ARG A 82 12.59 53.54 -12.64
C ARG A 82 13.78 53.05 -13.48
N ALA A 83 14.44 53.96 -14.20
CA ALA A 83 15.65 53.68 -14.97
C ALA A 83 16.87 53.41 -14.08
N GLU A 84 17.06 54.20 -13.02
CA GLU A 84 18.17 54.04 -12.08
C GLU A 84 18.01 52.77 -11.24
N ARG A 85 16.79 52.41 -10.81
CA ARG A 85 16.55 51.11 -10.14
C ARG A 85 16.89 49.91 -11.03
N LYS A 86 16.55 49.98 -12.32
CA LYS A 86 16.89 48.93 -13.29
C LYS A 86 18.41 48.85 -13.52
N ALA A 87 19.09 50.01 -13.58
CA ALA A 87 20.54 50.06 -13.75
C ALA A 87 21.27 49.48 -12.52
N LEU A 88 20.82 49.80 -11.30
CA LEU A 88 21.39 49.22 -10.07
C LEU A 88 21.17 47.71 -10.00
N LYS A 89 19.96 47.23 -10.29
CA LYS A 89 19.67 45.79 -10.33
C LYS A 89 20.50 45.05 -11.38
N LYS A 90 20.79 45.69 -12.52
CA LYS A 90 21.67 45.12 -13.55
C LYS A 90 23.12 45.05 -13.09
N LYS A 91 23.62 46.11 -12.44
CA LYS A 91 24.97 46.13 -11.86
C LYS A 91 25.15 45.11 -10.73
N GLU A 92 24.14 44.93 -9.89
CA GLU A 92 24.15 43.92 -8.82
C GLU A 92 24.17 42.48 -9.39
N ALA A 93 23.40 42.22 -10.46
CA ALA A 93 23.43 40.94 -11.15
C ALA A 93 24.80 40.65 -11.81
N GLU A 94 25.42 41.66 -12.42
CA GLU A 94 26.77 41.55 -13.01
C GLU A 94 27.84 41.34 -11.92
N GLN A 95 27.73 42.01 -10.77
CA GLN A 95 28.63 41.79 -9.63
C GLN A 95 28.49 40.39 -9.02
N LYS A 96 27.26 39.87 -8.92
CA LYS A 96 27.00 38.51 -8.43
C LYS A 96 27.50 37.44 -9.41
N GLN A 97 27.44 37.70 -10.72
CA GLN A 97 28.04 36.84 -11.74
C GLN A 97 29.58 36.89 -11.69
N GLN A 98 30.17 38.06 -11.46
CA GLN A 98 31.62 38.18 -11.29
C GLN A 98 32.10 37.51 -10.00
N GLN A 99 31.36 37.61 -8.88
CA GLN A 99 31.68 36.86 -7.66
C GLN A 99 31.53 35.35 -7.85
N ALA A 100 30.51 34.89 -8.59
CA ALA A 100 30.37 33.47 -8.91
C ALA A 100 31.53 32.95 -9.77
N ALA A 101 32.03 33.75 -10.71
CA ALA A 101 33.18 33.39 -11.55
C ALA A 101 34.53 33.48 -10.81
N LEU A 102 34.66 34.34 -9.81
CA LEU A 102 35.87 34.46 -8.97
C LEU A 102 35.96 33.36 -7.91
N ASN A 103 34.83 32.80 -7.47
CA ASN A 103 34.80 31.72 -6.48
C ASN A 103 35.08 30.33 -7.10
N ASP A 104 35.18 30.21 -8.42
CA ASP A 104 35.54 28.97 -9.11
C ASP A 104 37.07 28.70 -9.10
N GLU A 105 37.90 29.68 -8.73
CA GLU A 105 39.37 29.54 -8.69
C GLU A 105 39.91 29.20 -7.29
N ASP A 106 39.10 29.31 -6.23
CA ASP A 106 39.47 28.93 -4.87
C ASP A 106 39.12 27.45 -4.59
N ALA A 107 40.11 26.57 -4.77
CA ALA A 107 39.98 25.13 -4.49
C ALA A 107 39.52 24.79 -3.06
N ASP A 108 39.66 25.75 -2.12
CA ASP A 108 39.28 25.61 -0.72
C ASP A 108 37.80 26.00 -0.43
N LEU A 109 37.10 26.62 -1.38
CA LEU A 109 35.67 26.97 -1.27
C LEU A 109 34.73 25.99 -2.01
N ILE A 110 35.28 24.93 -2.60
CA ILE A 110 34.48 23.90 -3.26
C ILE A 110 33.65 23.16 -2.21
N ASN A 111 32.33 23.30 -2.28
CA ASN A 111 31.41 22.56 -1.43
C ASN A 111 31.70 21.05 -1.56
N PRO A 112 32.04 20.32 -0.49
CA PRO A 112 32.37 18.90 -0.56
C PRO A 112 31.19 18.04 -1.05
N ASN A 113 29.94 18.52 -0.98
CA ASN A 113 28.77 17.88 -1.59
C ASN A 113 28.65 18.12 -3.11
N HIS A 114 29.47 18.99 -3.71
CA HIS A 114 29.47 19.24 -5.16
C HIS A 114 30.27 18.19 -5.94
N VAL A 115 31.03 17.33 -5.26
CA VAL A 115 31.83 16.27 -5.90
C VAL A 115 30.93 15.09 -6.27
N THR A 116 30.11 15.27 -7.31
CA THR A 116 29.34 14.19 -7.92
C THR A 116 30.25 13.33 -8.80
N LYS A 117 30.98 12.40 -8.17
CA LYS A 117 31.72 11.37 -8.92
C LYS A 117 30.72 10.58 -9.76
N LYS A 118 30.80 10.74 -11.09
CA LYS A 118 29.98 9.98 -12.05
C LYS A 118 30.51 8.55 -12.08
N MET A 119 29.75 7.61 -11.53
CA MET A 119 30.11 6.18 -11.55
C MET A 119 30.08 5.67 -13.00
N ASN A 120 31.10 4.92 -13.40
CA ASN A 120 31.14 4.29 -14.72
C ASN A 120 30.39 2.95 -14.69
N ILE A 121 29.96 2.47 -15.86
CA ILE A 121 29.21 1.21 -16.01
C ILE A 121 29.99 0.01 -15.44
N SER A 122 31.32 0.04 -15.51
CA SER A 122 32.22 -0.95 -14.91
C SER A 122 32.12 -1.02 -13.38
N ASP A 123 31.81 0.09 -12.70
CA ASP A 123 31.77 0.19 -11.22
C ASP A 123 30.44 -0.28 -10.62
N LEU A 124 29.47 -0.64 -11.47
CA LEU A 124 28.19 -1.24 -11.07
C LEU A 124 28.30 -2.74 -10.81
N SER A 125 29.30 -3.41 -11.38
CA SER A 125 29.51 -4.85 -11.20
C SER A 125 30.36 -5.20 -9.98
N ALA A 126 30.99 -4.21 -9.33
CA ALA A 126 31.77 -4.43 -8.12
C ALA A 126 30.84 -4.74 -6.92
N PRO A 127 31.18 -5.71 -6.06
CA PRO A 127 30.40 -6.01 -4.86
C PRO A 127 30.40 -4.78 -3.95
N ARG A 128 29.26 -4.07 -3.92
CA ARG A 128 29.06 -2.95 -3.01
C ARG A 128 28.55 -3.47 -1.68
N GLU A 129 29.17 -3.03 -0.61
CA GLU A 129 28.60 -3.23 0.72
C GLU A 129 27.24 -2.54 0.78
N LEU A 130 26.21 -3.29 1.17
CA LEU A 130 24.86 -2.78 1.29
C LEU A 130 24.85 -1.57 2.21
N THR A 131 24.10 -0.54 1.81
CA THR A 131 23.90 0.62 2.67
C THR A 131 23.20 0.18 3.96
N ARG A 132 23.37 0.94 5.06
CA ARG A 132 22.73 0.61 6.35
C ARG A 132 21.23 0.33 6.20
N ARG A 133 20.54 1.16 5.40
CA ARG A 133 19.12 0.99 5.08
C ARG A 133 18.83 -0.33 4.37
N GLU A 134 19.67 -0.73 3.43
CA GLU A 134 19.51 -2.00 2.71
C GLU A 134 19.78 -3.22 3.61
N ARG A 135 20.72 -3.12 4.56
CA ARG A 135 20.97 -4.19 5.54
C ARG A 135 19.76 -4.40 6.45
N GLU A 136 19.25 -3.32 7.05
CA GLU A 136 18.06 -3.36 7.91
C GLU A 136 16.83 -3.88 7.14
N GLN A 137 16.67 -3.51 5.87
CA GLN A 137 15.60 -4.04 5.01
C GLN A 137 15.76 -5.54 4.71
N LYS A 138 16.98 -6.03 4.48
CA LYS A 138 17.23 -7.47 4.28
C LYS A 138 16.97 -8.24 5.57
N GLU A 139 17.45 -7.75 6.71
CA GLU A 139 17.19 -8.37 8.01
C GLU A 139 15.70 -8.41 8.33
N LYS A 140 14.95 -7.35 8.04
CA LYS A 140 13.50 -7.34 8.20
C LYS A 140 12.81 -8.38 7.32
N LYS A 141 13.23 -8.53 6.06
CA LYS A 141 12.72 -9.57 5.15
C LYS A 141 13.06 -10.96 5.67
N GLU A 142 14.31 -11.20 6.06
CA GLU A 142 14.72 -12.48 6.62
C GLU A 142 13.98 -12.82 7.93
N ALA A 143 13.71 -11.84 8.79
CA ALA A 143 12.93 -12.05 10.00
C ALA A 143 11.48 -12.44 9.67
N GLN A 144 10.86 -11.78 8.69
CA GLN A 144 9.54 -12.16 8.18
C GLN A 144 9.56 -13.57 7.59
N ASP A 145 10.53 -13.89 6.74
CA ASP A 145 10.65 -15.22 6.14
C ASP A 145 10.86 -16.31 7.19
N ARG A 146 11.66 -16.03 8.23
CA ARG A 146 11.85 -16.94 9.37
C ARG A 146 10.55 -17.13 10.15
N TYR A 147 9.81 -16.04 10.41
CA TYR A 147 8.51 -16.12 11.06
C TYR A 147 7.52 -16.95 10.24
N TRP A 148 7.39 -16.67 8.94
CA TRP A 148 6.55 -17.42 8.01
C TRP A 148 6.95 -18.90 7.96
N LYS A 149 8.25 -19.20 7.87
CA LYS A 149 8.77 -20.56 7.89
C LYS A 149 8.41 -21.29 9.19
N LEU A 150 8.54 -20.64 10.34
CA LEU A 150 8.14 -21.21 11.63
C LEU A 150 6.63 -21.38 11.75
N HIS A 151 5.87 -20.45 11.19
CA HIS A 151 4.40 -20.48 11.20
C HIS A 151 3.87 -21.64 10.35
N VAL A 152 4.40 -21.80 9.14
CA VAL A 152 4.10 -22.95 8.25
C VAL A 152 4.50 -24.28 8.91
N GLN A 153 5.61 -24.30 9.66
CA GLN A 153 6.02 -25.47 10.45
C GLN A 153 5.12 -25.74 11.67
N GLY A 154 4.16 -24.87 12.00
CA GLY A 154 3.30 -25.02 13.17
C GLY A 154 3.99 -24.69 14.49
N LYS A 155 5.14 -23.99 14.47
CA LYS A 155 5.95 -23.71 15.67
C LYS A 155 5.64 -22.38 16.33
N THR A 156 4.96 -21.47 15.65
CA THR A 156 4.43 -20.24 16.25
C THR A 156 3.26 -20.57 17.16
N ASP A 157 3.03 -19.78 18.20
CA ASP A 157 1.96 -20.07 19.17
C ASP A 157 0.56 -19.98 18.55
N GLN A 158 0.38 -19.09 17.57
CA GLN A 158 -0.81 -19.03 16.72
C GLN A 158 -1.05 -20.36 16.00
N ALA A 159 -0.05 -20.85 15.25
CA ALA A 159 -0.20 -22.08 14.49
C ALA A 159 -0.37 -23.31 15.39
N LYS A 160 0.29 -23.35 16.56
CA LYS A 160 0.05 -24.40 17.57
C LYS A 160 -1.40 -24.40 18.05
N SER A 161 -1.96 -23.22 18.30
CA SER A 161 -3.35 -23.10 18.76
C SER A 161 -4.34 -23.58 17.70
N ASP A 162 -4.09 -23.27 16.42
CA ASP A 162 -4.92 -23.71 15.31
C ASP A 162 -4.80 -25.21 15.09
N LEU A 163 -3.59 -25.76 15.13
CA LEU A 163 -3.37 -27.20 15.08
C LEU A 163 -4.05 -27.92 16.25
N ALA A 164 -4.02 -27.37 17.46
CA ALA A 164 -4.72 -27.92 18.62
C ALA A 164 -6.24 -27.89 18.43
N ARG A 165 -6.79 -26.80 17.87
CA ARG A 165 -8.22 -26.71 17.53
C ARG A 165 -8.59 -27.76 16.49
N LEU A 166 -7.80 -27.90 15.43
CA LEU A 166 -8.03 -28.92 14.39
C LEU A 166 -7.91 -30.34 14.94
N ALA A 167 -6.99 -30.60 15.86
CA ALA A 167 -6.83 -31.89 16.51
C ALA A 167 -8.08 -32.28 17.34
N LYS A 168 -8.67 -31.33 18.08
CA LYS A 168 -9.94 -31.54 18.79
C LYS A 168 -11.07 -31.93 17.84
N ILE A 169 -11.23 -31.20 16.74
CA ILE A 169 -12.26 -31.49 15.72
C ILE A 169 -12.02 -32.86 15.09
N LYS A 170 -10.77 -33.22 14.79
CA LYS A 170 -10.43 -34.56 14.27
C LYS A 170 -10.81 -35.66 15.26
N ALA A 171 -10.47 -35.49 16.54
CA ALA A 171 -10.81 -36.44 17.60
C ALA A 171 -12.34 -36.58 17.78
N GLU A 172 -13.09 -35.48 17.74
CA GLU A 172 -14.55 -35.51 17.82
C GLU A 172 -15.18 -36.22 16.61
N ARG A 173 -14.66 -35.95 15.41
CA ARG A 173 -15.12 -36.62 14.19
C ARG A 173 -14.81 -38.11 14.21
N GLU A 174 -13.61 -38.49 14.64
CA GLU A 174 -13.22 -39.89 14.76
C GLU A 174 -14.07 -40.61 15.82
N ALA A 175 -14.29 -40.01 16.99
CA ALA A 175 -15.15 -40.56 18.02
C ALA A 175 -16.60 -40.69 17.53
N ALA A 176 -17.13 -39.72 16.80
CA ALA A 176 -18.46 -39.79 16.21
C ALA A 176 -18.56 -40.88 15.14
N GLN A 177 -17.53 -41.04 14.29
CA GLN A 177 -17.47 -42.13 13.31
C GLN A 177 -17.34 -43.50 13.97
N ALA A 178 -16.54 -43.62 15.02
CA ALA A 178 -16.41 -44.85 15.80
C ALA A 178 -17.73 -45.22 16.50
N ARG A 179 -18.43 -44.25 17.09
CA ARG A 179 -19.77 -44.45 17.66
C ARG A 179 -20.77 -44.93 16.61
N ARG A 180 -20.81 -44.27 15.44
CA ARG A 180 -21.68 -44.69 14.33
C ARG A 180 -21.37 -46.10 13.86
N LYS A 181 -20.09 -46.46 13.69
CA LYS A 181 -19.65 -47.81 13.30
C LYS A 181 -20.03 -48.86 14.36
N ALA A 182 -19.79 -48.58 15.64
CA ALA A 182 -20.16 -49.48 16.72
C ALA A 182 -21.68 -49.70 16.80
N GLU A 183 -22.48 -48.65 16.62
CA GLU A 183 -23.94 -48.76 16.58
C GLU A 183 -24.43 -49.56 15.36
N THR A 184 -23.82 -49.38 14.19
CA THR A 184 -24.18 -50.16 12.99
C THR A 184 -23.78 -51.62 13.14
N ASP A 185 -22.59 -51.90 13.70
CA ASP A 185 -22.09 -53.26 13.87
C ASP A 185 -22.91 -54.00 14.94
N ALA A 186 -23.31 -53.33 16.03
CA ALA A 186 -24.21 -53.90 17.04
C ALA A 186 -25.59 -54.21 16.45
N LYS A 187 -26.17 -53.29 15.68
CA LYS A 187 -27.46 -53.54 14.98
C LYS A 187 -27.34 -54.69 13.97
N ALA A 188 -26.23 -54.78 13.24
CA ALA A 188 -25.99 -55.86 12.30
C ALA A 188 -25.87 -57.21 13.03
N ALA A 189 -25.12 -57.27 14.13
CA ALA A 189 -24.99 -58.46 14.96
C ALA A 189 -26.34 -58.92 15.52
N GLU A 190 -27.16 -58.01 16.05
CA GLU A 190 -28.51 -58.36 16.52
C GLU A 190 -29.41 -58.91 15.40
N ILE A 191 -29.35 -58.32 14.21
CA ILE A 191 -30.11 -58.80 13.06
C ILE A 191 -29.62 -60.19 12.64
N GLU A 192 -28.31 -60.43 12.65
CA GLU A 192 -27.74 -61.74 12.36
C GLU A 192 -28.13 -62.79 13.40
N GLU A 193 -28.09 -62.45 14.69
CA GLU A 193 -28.54 -63.34 15.77
C GLU A 193 -30.02 -63.67 15.63
N LYS A 194 -30.88 -62.67 15.38
CA LYS A 194 -32.31 -62.88 15.11
C LYS A 194 -32.54 -63.76 13.87
N LYS A 195 -31.77 -63.55 12.79
CA LYS A 195 -31.82 -64.39 11.58
C LYS A 195 -31.35 -65.82 11.86
N LYS A 196 -30.28 -66.02 12.62
CA LYS A 196 -29.76 -67.35 13.01
C LYS A 196 -30.77 -68.09 13.89
N ALA A 197 -31.37 -67.40 14.87
CA ALA A 197 -32.43 -67.96 15.71
C ALA A 197 -33.67 -68.35 14.90
N ALA A 198 -34.12 -67.49 13.98
CA ALA A 198 -35.23 -67.79 13.08
C ALA A 198 -34.93 -68.98 12.13
N ALA A 199 -33.70 -69.10 11.63
CA ALA A 199 -33.29 -70.23 10.79
C ALA A 199 -33.20 -71.55 11.57
N ALA A 200 -32.76 -71.51 12.84
CA ALA A 200 -32.76 -72.68 13.72
C ALA A 200 -34.17 -73.14 14.08
N GLY A 201 -35.10 -72.20 14.32
CA GLY A 201 -36.51 -72.50 14.60
C GLY A 201 -37.34 -72.99 13.40
N ARG A 202 -36.86 -72.81 12.17
CA ARG A 202 -37.56 -73.20 10.93
C ARG A 202 -37.18 -74.60 10.41
N ARG A 203 -36.41 -75.39 11.16
CA ARG A 203 -36.11 -76.80 10.84
C ARG A 203 -37.23 -77.71 11.38
N ILE A 204 -38.30 -77.88 10.60
CA ILE A 204 -39.30 -78.97 10.69
C ILE A 204 -39.63 -79.40 9.27
#